data_AF-A0A2V6NT16-F1
#
_entry.id   AF-A0A2V6NT16-F1
#
_cell.length_a   1.000
_cell.length_b   1.000
_cell.length_c   1.000
_cell.angle_alpha   90.00
_cell.angle_beta   90.00
_cell.angle_gamma   90.00
#
_symmetry.space_group_name_H-M   'P 1'
#
loop_
_entity.id
_entity.type
_entity.pdbx_description
1 polymer ?
#
loop_
_entity_poly.entity_id
_entity_poly.type
_entity_poly.pdbx_seq_one_letter_code
_entity_poly.pdbx_strand_id
1 'polypeptide(L)'
;MLNPAIDRAKAETYGVDQVPAIAVEGARDYGIRFFGIPSGYEFTNLIDSIVVASTGEPDLSAETKTALAELPAPVHIRVFSTPT
;
A
#
# COMPACT_ATOMS: atom_id res chain seq x y z
N MET A 1 14.33 4.88 -5.61
CA MET A 1 14.18 5.74 -4.42
C MET A 1 13.88 7.14 -4.93
N LEU A 2 12.85 7.80 -4.41
CA LEU A 2 12.50 9.17 -4.75
C LEU A 2 12.84 10.07 -3.56
N ASN A 3 13.43 11.24 -3.82
CA ASN A 3 13.56 12.28 -2.83
C ASN A 3 12.45 13.32 -3.07
N PRO A 4 11.45 13.48 -2.19
CA PRO A 4 10.34 14.41 -2.43
C PRO A 4 10.76 15.87 -2.65
N ALA A 5 11.92 16.29 -2.14
CA ALA A 5 12.43 17.64 -2.35
C ALA A 5 12.99 17.85 -3.77
N ILE A 6 13.41 16.79 -4.45
CA ILE A 6 14.01 16.82 -5.80
C ILE A 6 13.02 16.27 -6.84
N ASP A 7 12.43 15.11 -6.56
CA ASP A 7 11.55 14.34 -7.44
C ASP A 7 10.06 14.66 -7.19
N ARG A 8 9.74 15.91 -6.84
CA ARG A 8 8.42 16.33 -6.34
C ARG A 8 7.24 15.82 -7.18
N ALA A 9 7.27 16.09 -8.48
CA ALA A 9 6.19 15.68 -9.39
C ALA A 9 5.98 14.16 -9.40
N LYS A 10 7.06 13.39 -9.34
CA LYS A 10 6.99 11.93 -9.30
C LYS A 10 6.58 11.40 -7.92
N ALA A 11 6.96 12.08 -6.83
CA ALA A 11 6.51 11.71 -5.50
C ALA A 11 5.00 12.01 -5.30
N GLU A 12 4.51 13.12 -5.86
CA GLU A 12 3.10 13.52 -5.80
C GLU A 12 2.16 12.52 -6.50
N THR A 13 2.60 11.87 -7.58
CA THR A 13 1.78 10.83 -8.26
C THR A 13 1.50 9.61 -7.37
N TYR A 14 2.32 9.38 -6.34
CA TYR A 14 2.13 8.27 -5.40
C TYR A 14 1.22 8.62 -4.22
N GLY A 15 0.76 9.87 -4.11
CA GLY A 15 -0.05 10.35 -2.98
C GLY A 15 0.70 10.34 -1.64
N VAL A 16 2.03 10.42 -1.67
CA VAL A 16 2.86 10.40 -0.45
C VAL A 16 2.88 11.79 0.18
N ASP A 17 2.30 11.89 1.38
CA ASP A 17 2.24 13.12 2.18
C ASP A 17 3.25 13.12 3.35
N GLN A 18 3.80 11.95 3.69
CA GLN A 18 4.70 11.73 4.82
C GLN A 18 5.90 10.87 4.39
N VAL A 19 7.06 11.07 5.03
CA VAL A 19 8.28 10.29 4.77
C VAL A 19 8.95 9.79 6.06
N PRO A 20 9.66 8.64 6.02
CA PRO A 20 9.84 7.76 4.87
C PRO A 20 8.55 7.02 4.49
N ALA A 21 8.39 6.73 3.20
CA ALA A 21 7.27 5.96 2.69
C ALA A 21 7.72 4.92 1.67
N ILE A 22 7.03 3.79 1.65
CA ILE A 22 7.24 2.71 0.69
C ILE A 22 5.93 2.53 -0.08
N ALA A 23 6.01 2.69 -1.40
CA ALA A 23 4.95 2.31 -2.32
C ALA A 23 5.20 0.87 -2.81
N VAL A 24 4.20 0.00 -2.67
CA VAL A 24 4.24 -1.36 -3.22
C VAL A 24 3.33 -1.40 -4.45
N GLU A 25 3.94 -1.65 -5.61
CA GLU A 25 3.26 -1.71 -6.90
C GLU A 25 3.43 -3.10 -7.54
N GLY A 26 2.48 -3.49 -8.37
CA GLY A 26 2.57 -4.69 -9.22
C GLY A 26 2.45 -4.32 -10.69
N ALA A 27 1.59 -5.01 -11.44
CA ALA A 27 1.24 -4.64 -12.82
C ALA A 27 0.65 -3.22 -12.94
N ARG A 28 0.13 -2.69 -11.82
CA ARG A 28 -0.30 -1.30 -11.62
C ARG A 28 -0.07 -0.90 -10.17
N ASP A 29 -0.25 0.38 -9.88
CA ASP A 29 -0.35 0.86 -8.51
C ASP A 29 -1.70 0.46 -7.91
N TYR A 30 -1.66 -0.37 -6.87
CA TYR A 30 -2.85 -0.80 -6.11
C TYR A 30 -3.15 0.12 -4.91
N GLY A 31 -2.37 1.19 -4.70
CA GLY A 31 -2.55 2.12 -3.59
C GLY A 31 -1.99 1.63 -2.25
N ILE A 32 -1.14 0.59 -2.26
CA ILE A 32 -0.53 0.04 -1.04
C ILE A 32 0.65 0.94 -0.63
N ARG A 33 0.57 1.48 0.60
CA ARG A 33 1.57 2.39 1.16
C ARG A 33 1.91 2.02 2.60
N PHE A 34 3.21 2.01 2.90
CA PHE A 34 3.73 1.96 4.27
C PHE A 34 4.37 3.30 4.59
N PHE A 35 3.97 3.90 5.72
CA PHE A 35 4.56 5.14 6.22
C PHE A 35 5.38 4.83 7.48
N GLY A 36 6.63 5.28 7.49
CA GLY A 36 7.62 4.90 8.50
C GLY A 36 8.49 3.72 8.06
N ILE A 37 9.18 3.11 9.03
CA ILE A 37 10.07 1.97 8.81
C ILE A 37 9.28 0.68 9.15
N PRO A 38 9.01 -0.21 8.19
CA PRO A 38 8.31 -1.47 8.44
C PRO A 38 9.25 -2.51 9.07
N SER A 39 9.58 -2.30 10.34
CA SER A 39 10.44 -3.18 11.14
C SER A 39 9.63 -4.02 12.13
N GLY A 40 10.24 -5.04 12.72
CA GLY A 40 9.56 -5.92 13.68
C GLY A 40 8.50 -6.78 12.98
N TYR A 41 7.34 -6.96 13.62
CA TYR A 41 6.24 -7.76 13.05
C TYR A 41 5.69 -7.20 11.74
N GLU A 42 5.84 -5.89 11.50
CA GLU A 42 5.39 -5.22 10.28
C GLU A 42 6.25 -5.55 9.05
N PHE A 43 7.45 -6.12 9.23
CA PHE A 43 8.26 -6.52 8.10
C PHE A 43 7.57 -7.62 7.28
N THR A 44 6.89 -8.56 7.95
CA THR A 44 6.11 -9.61 7.27
C THR A 44 4.97 -9.01 6.44
N ASN A 45 4.27 -8.00 6.95
CA ASN A 45 3.19 -7.33 6.22
C ASN A 45 3.70 -6.67 4.92
N LEU A 46 4.93 -6.13 4.93
CA LEU A 46 5.56 -5.63 3.71
C LEU A 46 5.82 -6.76 2.71
N ILE A 47 6.34 -7.90 3.17
CA ILE A 47 6.61 -9.06 2.29
C ILE A 47 5.30 -9.60 1.70
N ASP A 48 4.26 -9.79 2.51
CA ASP A 48 2.96 -10.26 2.04
C ASP A 48 2.34 -9.30 1.03
N SER A 49 2.48 -7.99 1.25
CA SER A 49 2.04 -6.97 0.31
C SER A 49 2.76 -7.06 -1.03
N ILE A 50 4.08 -7.34 -1.04
CA ILE A 50 4.85 -7.55 -2.27
C ILE A 50 4.35 -8.80 -3.01
N VAL A 51 4.08 -9.89 -2.30
CA VAL A 51 3.57 -11.13 -2.88
C VAL A 51 2.20 -10.90 -3.54
N VAL A 52 1.26 -10.28 -2.82
CA VAL A 52 -0.09 -9.98 -3.35
C VAL A 52 -0.03 -9.02 -4.52
N ALA A 53 0.80 -7.97 -4.47
CA ALA A 53 0.96 -7.04 -5.59
C ALA A 53 1.55 -7.72 -6.83
N SER A 54 2.48 -8.66 -6.64
CA SER A 54 3.10 -9.45 -7.71
C SER A 54 2.10 -10.38 -8.41
N THR A 55 1.22 -11.04 -7.65
CA THR A 55 0.21 -11.95 -8.22
C THR A 55 -1.04 -11.21 -8.72
N GLY A 56 -1.35 -10.05 -8.15
CA GLY A 56 -2.62 -9.34 -8.36
C GLY A 56 -3.82 -10.03 -7.71
N GLU A 57 -3.61 -11.09 -6.93
CA GLU A 57 -4.66 -11.92 -6.35
C GLU A 57 -4.63 -11.82 -4.82
N PRO A 58 -5.56 -11.05 -4.21
CA PRO A 58 -5.68 -10.99 -2.77
C PRO A 58 -6.35 -12.25 -2.22
N ASP A 59 -5.90 -12.69 -1.05
CA ASP A 59 -6.49 -13.80 -0.29
C ASP A 59 -7.77 -13.35 0.43
N LEU A 60 -8.83 -13.17 -0.35
CA LEU A 60 -10.16 -12.80 0.11
C LEU A 60 -11.18 -13.80 -0.40
N SER A 61 -12.19 -14.10 0.41
CA SER A 61 -13.30 -14.95 -0.01
C SER A 61 -14.04 -14.34 -1.21
N ALA A 62 -14.68 -15.18 -2.00
CA ALA A 62 -15.48 -14.73 -3.15
C ALA A 62 -16.64 -13.80 -2.72
N GLU A 63 -17.23 -14.07 -1.55
CA GLU A 63 -18.25 -13.22 -0.93
C GLU A 63 -17.69 -11.81 -0.65
N THR A 64 -16.52 -11.72 -0.01
CA THR A 64 -15.87 -10.43 0.27
C THR A 64 -15.50 -9.69 -1.01
N LYS A 65 -14.95 -10.38 -2.02
CA LYS A 65 -14.63 -9.77 -3.32
C LYS A 65 -15.89 -9.20 -4.00
N THR A 66 -17.02 -9.91 -3.90
CA THR A 66 -18.32 -9.46 -4.45
C THR A 66 -18.82 -8.21 -3.73
N ALA A 67 -18.82 -8.22 -2.39
CA ALA A 67 -19.25 -7.06 -1.61
C ALA A 67 -18.36 -5.83 -1.84
N LEU A 68 -17.04 -6.02 -1.95
CA LEU A 68 -16.09 -4.93 -2.22
C LEU A 68 -16.26 -4.33 -3.62
N ALA A 69 -16.74 -5.11 -4.60
CA ALA A 69 -17.01 -4.60 -5.95
C ALA A 69 -18.21 -3.64 -6.00
N GLU A 70 -19.07 -3.64 -4.98
CA GLU A 70 -20.24 -2.77 -4.87
C GLU A 70 -19.96 -1.44 -4.16
N LEU A 71 -18.72 -1.18 -3.74
CA LEU A 71 -18.36 0.07 -3.07
C LEU A 71 -18.68 1.28 -3.97
N PRO A 72 -19.52 2.23 -3.51
CA PRO A 72 -20.05 3.30 -4.36
C PRO A 72 -19.05 4.43 -4.63
N ALA A 73 -17.92 4.45 -3.91
CA ALA A 73 -16.90 5.48 -4.00
C ALA A 73 -15.53 4.92 -3.56
N PRO A 74 -14.42 5.58 -3.95
CA PRO A 74 -13.10 5.23 -3.46
C PRO A 74 -13.01 5.26 -1.93
N VAL A 75 -12.41 4.23 -1.33
CA VAL A 75 -12.22 4.11 0.12
C VAL A 75 -10.74 4.24 0.45
N HIS A 76 -10.41 5.09 1.42
CA HIS A 76 -9.05 5.21 1.95
C HIS A 76 -8.97 4.55 3.33
N ILE A 77 -8.20 3.46 3.43
CA ILE A 77 -8.00 2.71 4.66
C ILE A 77 -6.65 3.12 5.28
N ARG A 78 -6.66 3.47 6.57
CA ARG A 78 -5.44 3.75 7.35
C ARG A 78 -5.37 2.81 8.54
N VAL A 79 -4.31 2.02 8.58
CA VAL A 79 -3.99 1.13 9.71
C VAL A 79 -2.83 1.77 10.47
N PHE A 80 -3.05 2.06 11.75
CA PHE A 80 -2.02 2.57 12.64
C PHE A 80 -1.51 1.42 13.49
N SER A 81 -0.21 1.15 13.43
CA SER A 81 0.45 0.16 14.27
C SER A 81 1.74 0.71 14.84
N THR A 82 2.22 0.04 15.88
CA THR A 82 3.55 0.26 16.43
C THR A 82 4.42 -0.97 16.11
N PRO A 83 5.74 -0.83 15.93
CA PRO A 83 6.63 -1.97 15.69
C PRO A 83 6.62 -3.01 16.83
N THR A 84 6.14 -2.61 18.02
CA THR A 84 5.98 -3.39 19.25
C THR A 84 4.84 -2.85 20.09
#